data_AF-A0A1H6C6K0-F1
#
_entry.id   AF-A0A1H6C6K0-F1
#
_cell.length_a   1.000
_cell.length_b   1.000
_cell.length_c   1.000
_cell.angle_alpha   90.00
_cell.angle_beta   90.00
_cell.angle_gamma   90.00
#
_symmetry.space_group_name_H-M   'P 1'
#
loop_
_entity.id
_entity.type
_entity.pdbx_description
1 polymer ?
#
loop_
_entity_poly.entity_id
_entity_poly.type
_entity_poly.pdbx_seq_one_letter_code
_entity_poly.pdbx_strand_id
1 'polypeptide(L)'
;MLPAQKLAQTRAGARGALLFHACIPVAEFSAAWPGGLPVQVHGKEADPYFAEDVGAARALVSDCADAEMFLYPGDQHLFADSSLPSHDPDAAELLTRRAIEFLRSR
;
A
#
# COMPACT_ATOMS: atom_id res chain seq x y z
N MET A 1 -9.72 8.95 -5.62
CA MET A 1 -10.02 9.01 -4.17
C MET A 1 -9.23 7.90 -3.50
N LEU A 2 -8.43 8.20 -2.46
CA LEU A 2 -7.68 7.19 -1.67
C LEU A 2 -8.27 7.06 -0.26
N PRO A 3 -9.46 6.44 -0.11
CA PRO A 3 -10.20 6.46 1.15
C PRO A 3 -9.46 5.72 2.27
N ALA A 4 -8.72 4.65 1.96
CA ALA A 4 -7.98 3.87 2.96
C ALA A 4 -6.90 4.69 3.65
N GLN A 5 -6.02 5.34 2.88
CA GLN A 5 -4.93 6.15 3.41
C GLN A 5 -5.45 7.37 4.18
N LYS A 6 -6.51 8.04 3.68
CA LYS A 6 -7.16 9.14 4.40
C LYS A 6 -7.70 8.68 5.74
N LEU A 7 -8.48 7.59 5.75
CA LEU A 7 -9.11 7.07 6.97
C LEU A 7 -8.07 6.64 8.00
N ALA A 8 -7.01 5.95 7.57
CA ALA A 8 -5.92 5.53 8.45
C ALA A 8 -5.25 6.73 9.15
N GLN A 9 -5.03 7.83 8.42
CA GLN A 9 -4.37 9.03 8.96
C GLN A 9 -5.29 9.91 9.81
N THR A 10 -6.58 10.00 9.47
CA THR A 10 -7.45 11.02 10.07
C THR A 10 -8.50 10.47 11.04
N ARG A 11 -8.65 9.15 11.17
CA ARG A 11 -9.65 8.53 12.06
C ARG A 11 -8.98 7.66 13.10
N ALA A 12 -9.15 8.03 14.37
CA ALA A 12 -8.72 7.22 15.50
C ALA A 12 -9.31 5.80 15.46
N GLY A 13 -8.56 4.82 15.96
CA GLY A 13 -8.99 3.42 16.05
C GLY A 13 -8.61 2.55 14.85
N ALA A 14 -7.94 3.08 13.83
CA ALA A 14 -7.26 2.25 12.84
C ALA A 14 -6.20 1.36 13.53
N ARG A 15 -6.12 0.09 13.12
CA ARG A 15 -5.14 -0.87 13.64
C ARG A 15 -4.00 -1.13 12.67
N GLY A 16 -4.15 -0.68 11.43
CA GLY A 16 -3.15 -0.71 10.38
C GLY A 16 -3.76 -0.29 9.05
N ALA A 17 -2.93 -0.19 8.01
CA ALA A 17 -3.38 0.13 6.65
C ALA A 17 -2.74 -0.81 5.61
N LEU A 18 -3.54 -1.21 4.63
CA LEU A 18 -3.09 -1.92 3.44
C LEU A 18 -3.38 -1.02 2.24
N LEU A 19 -2.34 -0.56 1.55
CA LEU A 19 -2.43 0.34 0.40
C LEU A 19 -2.04 -0.44 -0.85
N PHE A 20 -2.98 -0.63 -1.78
CA PHE A 20 -2.78 -1.38 -3.00
C PHE A 20 -2.76 -0.45 -4.21
N HIS A 21 -1.73 -0.60 -5.03
CA HIS A 21 -1.52 0.07 -6.32
C HIS A 21 -1.30 1.58 -6.25
N ALA A 22 -1.46 2.21 -5.08
CA ALA A 22 -1.29 3.65 -4.94
C ALA A 22 -0.83 4.05 -3.53
N CYS A 23 -0.10 5.18 -3.46
CA CYS A 23 0.33 5.81 -2.22
C CYS A 23 0.63 7.28 -2.48
N ILE A 24 0.00 8.19 -1.75
CA ILE A 24 0.28 9.64 -1.87
C ILE A 24 1.10 10.15 -0.68
N PRO A 25 1.69 11.35 -0.77
CA PRO A 25 2.40 11.94 0.36
C PRO A 25 1.51 12.00 1.61
N VAL A 26 2.09 11.66 2.77
CA VAL A 26 1.42 11.71 4.08
C VAL A 26 0.77 13.08 4.33
N ALA A 27 1.48 14.15 3.94
CA ALA A 27 1.07 15.55 4.06
C ALA A 27 -0.29 15.88 3.42
N GLU A 28 -0.76 15.07 2.46
CA GLU A 28 -2.07 15.26 1.81
C GLU A 28 -3.25 15.09 2.78
N PHE A 29 -3.08 14.30 3.84
CA PHE A 29 -4.16 14.03 4.80
C PHE A 29 -3.83 14.40 6.24
N SER A 30 -2.55 14.45 6.62
CA SER A 30 -2.15 14.82 7.97
C SER A 30 -0.69 15.29 8.02
N ALA A 31 -0.28 15.93 9.12
CA ALA A 31 1.10 16.41 9.25
C ALA A 31 2.14 15.28 9.36
N ALA A 32 1.74 14.09 9.82
CA ALA A 32 2.61 12.94 10.01
C ALA A 32 1.79 11.64 10.02
N TRP A 33 2.41 10.52 9.63
CA TRP A 33 1.76 9.22 9.73
C TRP A 33 1.47 8.92 11.21
N PRO A 34 0.29 8.37 11.56
CA PRO A 34 -0.04 8.08 12.95
C PRO A 34 1.01 7.16 13.60
N GLY A 35 1.52 7.58 14.74
CA GLY A 35 2.59 6.85 15.45
C GLY A 35 2.16 5.43 15.81
N GLY A 36 3.01 4.46 15.47
CA GLY A 36 2.78 3.04 15.75
C GLY A 36 1.63 2.41 14.96
N LEU A 37 1.12 3.07 13.91
CA LEU A 37 0.12 2.49 13.02
C LEU A 37 0.82 1.75 11.87
N PRO A 38 0.82 0.40 11.84
CA PRO A 38 1.54 -0.34 10.81
C PRO A 38 0.89 -0.15 9.44
N VAL A 39 1.69 -0.19 8.38
CA VAL A 39 1.20 -0.02 7.01
C VAL A 39 1.98 -0.87 6.01
N GLN A 40 1.29 -1.43 5.02
CA GLN A 40 1.94 -2.05 3.87
C GLN A 40 1.49 -1.35 2.58
N VAL A 41 2.45 -1.08 1.69
CA VAL A 41 2.20 -0.56 0.33
C VAL A 41 2.56 -1.64 -0.69
N HIS A 42 1.67 -1.91 -1.64
CA HIS A 42 1.82 -2.97 -2.63
C HIS A 42 1.70 -2.39 -4.05
N GLY A 43 2.72 -2.56 -4.88
CA GLY A 43 2.73 -2.07 -6.27
C GLY A 43 3.57 -2.94 -7.20
N LYS A 44 3.41 -2.79 -8.51
CA LYS A 44 4.27 -3.45 -9.50
C LYS A 44 5.56 -2.63 -9.71
N GLU A 45 6.68 -3.30 -9.95
CA GLU A 45 8.00 -2.68 -10.11
C GLU A 45 8.08 -1.71 -11.30
N ALA A 46 7.44 -2.07 -12.42
CA ALA A 46 7.48 -1.31 -13.67
C ALA A 46 6.10 -0.72 -14.02
N ASP A 47 5.18 -0.63 -13.07
CA ASP A 47 3.87 -0.02 -13.30
C ASP A 47 4.01 1.49 -13.50
N PRO A 48 3.62 2.03 -14.67
CA PRO A 48 3.80 3.44 -14.98
C PRO A 48 2.99 4.37 -14.09
N TYR A 49 1.87 3.88 -13.52
CA TYR A 49 1.04 4.66 -12.60
C TYR A 49 1.65 4.68 -11.20
N PHE A 50 2.07 3.52 -10.70
CA PHE A 50 2.74 3.46 -9.39
C PHE A 50 4.13 4.11 -9.39
N ALA A 51 4.77 4.28 -10.55
CA ALA A 51 6.00 5.05 -10.67
C ALA A 51 5.83 6.52 -10.22
N GLU A 52 4.64 7.09 -10.31
CA GLU A 52 4.33 8.43 -9.79
C GLU A 52 4.22 8.43 -8.25
N ASP A 53 3.81 7.30 -7.66
CA ASP A 53 3.53 7.12 -6.23
C ASP A 53 4.72 6.53 -5.43
N VAL A 54 5.67 5.89 -6.11
CA VAL A 54 6.79 5.16 -5.47
C VAL A 54 7.64 6.06 -4.57
N GLY A 55 7.77 7.34 -4.92
CA GLY A 55 8.48 8.34 -4.10
C GLY A 55 7.78 8.55 -2.75
N ALA A 56 6.46 8.69 -2.75
CA ALA A 56 5.67 8.84 -1.54
C ALA A 56 5.67 7.55 -0.70
N ALA A 57 5.59 6.38 -1.34
CA ALA A 57 5.69 5.09 -0.66
C ALA A 57 7.04 4.91 0.04
N ARG A 58 8.15 5.25 -0.64
CA ARG A 58 9.50 5.20 -0.05
C ARG A 58 9.68 6.18 1.10
N ALA A 59 9.12 7.38 1.00
CA ALA A 59 9.16 8.36 2.09
C ALA A 59 8.40 7.83 3.33
N LEU A 60 7.20 7.28 3.14
CA LEU A 60 6.43 6.66 4.22
C LEU A 60 7.20 5.52 4.92
N VAL A 61 7.82 4.62 4.17
CA VAL A 61 8.64 3.52 4.72
C VAL A 61 9.88 4.03 5.46
N SER A 62 10.45 5.15 5.01
CA SER A 62 11.62 5.74 5.67
C SER A 62 11.25 6.41 7.00
N ASP A 63 10.07 7.01 7.09
CA ASP A 63 9.62 7.80 8.24
C ASP A 63 8.86 6.97 9.29
N CYS A 64 8.31 5.81 8.92
CA CYS A 64 7.52 4.95 9.81
C CYS A 64 8.18 3.57 9.98
N ALA A 65 8.58 3.25 11.21
CA ALA A 65 9.28 1.99 11.51
C ALA A 65 8.45 0.72 11.21
N ASP A 66 7.12 0.81 11.32
CA ASP A 66 6.19 -0.30 11.07
C ASP A 66 5.57 -0.24 9.66
N ALA A 67 6.21 0.48 8.73
CA ALA A 67 5.82 0.57 7.34
C ALA A 67 6.66 -0.37 6.46
N GLU A 68 5.98 -1.13 5.60
CA GLU A 68 6.61 -2.01 4.62
C GLU A 68 6.15 -1.66 3.20
N MET A 69 7.02 -1.85 2.22
CA MET A 69 6.66 -1.73 0.81
C MET A 69 7.07 -3.00 0.06
N PHE A 70 6.13 -3.53 -0.71
CA PHE A 70 6.30 -4.72 -1.53
C PHE A 70 6.12 -4.36 -3.00
N LEU A 71 7.20 -4.53 -3.76
CA LEU A 71 7.16 -4.44 -5.22
C LEU A 71 7.11 -5.84 -5.82
N TYR A 72 6.22 -6.02 -6.80
CA TYR A 72 6.03 -7.28 -7.53
C TYR A 72 6.54 -7.10 -8.97
N PRO A 73 7.29 -8.06 -9.55
CA PRO A 73 7.80 -7.93 -10.91
C PRO A 73 6.69 -7.74 -11.96
N GLY A 74 6.87 -6.87 -12.95
CA GLY A 74 5.90 -6.58 -14.02
C GLY A 74 5.39 -5.14 -14.02
N ASP A 75 4.48 -4.82 -14.93
CA ASP A 75 4.05 -3.45 -15.28
C ASP A 75 2.54 -3.17 -15.12
N GLN A 76 1.78 -4.16 -14.67
CA GLN A 76 0.31 -4.10 -14.59
C GLN A 76 -0.18 -3.44 -13.29
N HIS A 77 -0.90 -2.31 -13.39
CA HIS A 77 -1.36 -1.57 -12.21
C HIS A 77 -2.31 -2.35 -11.30
N LEU A 78 -3.48 -2.74 -11.83
CA LEU A 78 -4.53 -3.43 -11.06
C LEU A 78 -4.36 -4.95 -11.08
N PHE A 79 -3.13 -5.41 -10.80
CA PHE A 79 -2.76 -6.83 -10.94
C PHE A 79 -3.52 -7.78 -9.99
N ALA A 80 -4.06 -7.26 -8.89
CA ALA A 80 -4.79 -8.06 -7.90
C ALA A 80 -6.27 -8.30 -8.29
N ASP A 81 -6.80 -7.59 -9.27
CA ASP A 81 -8.20 -7.72 -9.68
C ASP A 81 -8.38 -8.83 -10.72
N SER A 82 -8.90 -9.98 -10.27
CA SER A 82 -9.15 -11.16 -11.10
C SER A 82 -10.16 -10.97 -12.23
N SER A 83 -10.89 -9.84 -12.26
CA SER A 83 -11.85 -9.54 -13.34
C SER A 83 -11.22 -8.82 -14.53
N LEU A 84 -9.96 -8.38 -14.42
CA LEU A 84 -9.27 -7.58 -15.44
C LEU A 84 -8.22 -8.39 -16.22
N PRO A 85 -7.94 -8.04 -17.49
CA PRO A 85 -6.81 -8.62 -18.23
C PRO A 85 -5.44 -8.36 -17.59
N SER A 86 -5.33 -7.32 -16.77
CA SER A 86 -4.12 -6.98 -16.03
C SER A 86 -3.85 -7.91 -14.85
N HIS A 87 -4.75 -8.84 -14.55
CA HIS A 87 -4.61 -9.78 -13.44
C HIS A 87 -3.33 -10.60 -13.55
N ASP A 88 -2.53 -10.59 -12.50
CA ASP A 88 -1.40 -11.47 -12.32
C ASP A 88 -1.70 -12.41 -11.12
N PRO A 89 -2.00 -13.70 -11.36
CA PRO A 89 -2.43 -14.60 -10.31
C PRO A 89 -1.33 -14.85 -9.26
N ASP A 90 -0.06 -14.93 -9.67
CA ASP A 90 1.05 -15.22 -8.76
C ASP A 90 1.31 -14.01 -7.84
N ALA A 91 1.32 -12.80 -8.40
CA ALA A 91 1.46 -11.57 -7.63
C ALA A 91 0.24 -11.34 -6.71
N ALA A 92 -0.97 -11.62 -7.18
CA ALA A 92 -2.19 -11.50 -6.40
C ALA A 92 -2.23 -12.49 -5.22
N GLU A 93 -1.80 -13.74 -5.43
CA GLU A 93 -1.71 -14.74 -4.36
C GLU A 93 -0.70 -14.30 -3.30
N LEU A 94 0.50 -13.85 -3.71
CA LEU A 94 1.51 -13.37 -2.77
C LEU A 94 1.05 -12.14 -1.99
N LEU A 95 0.43 -11.16 -2.66
CA LEU A 95 -0.18 -10.00 -2.01
C LEU A 95 -1.22 -10.44 -0.96
N THR A 96 -2.09 -11.39 -1.34
CA THR A 96 -3.15 -11.89 -0.46
C THR A 96 -2.58 -12.55 0.80
N ARG A 97 -1.54 -13.38 0.66
CA ARG A 97 -0.86 -14.02 1.81
C ARG A 97 -0.31 -12.98 2.79
N ARG A 98 0.43 -11.99 2.28
CA ARG A 98 0.99 -10.89 3.09
C ARG A 98 -0.09 -10.08 3.79
N ALA A 99 -1.18 -9.76 3.08
CA ALA A 99 -2.31 -9.03 3.66
C ALA A 99 -2.99 -9.82 4.79
N ILE A 100 -3.18 -11.14 4.61
CA ILE A 100 -3.75 -12.00 5.66
C ILE A 100 -2.82 -12.11 6.87
N GLU A 101 -1.52 -12.26 6.66
CA GLU A 101 -0.52 -12.29 7.72
C GLU A 101 -0.49 -10.96 8.49
N PHE A 102 -0.49 -9.83 7.77
CA PHE A 102 -0.61 -8.50 8.35
C PHE A 102 -1.84 -8.41 9.25
N LEU A 103 -3.03 -8.78 8.74
CA LEU A 103 -4.28 -8.71 9.50
C LEU A 103 -4.30 -9.62 10.74
N ARG A 104 -3.67 -10.81 10.67
CA ARG A 104 -3.58 -11.73 11.83
C ARG A 104 -2.70 -11.22 12.96
N SER A 105 -1.80 -10.29 12.67
CA SER A 105 -0.87 -9.70 13.63
C SER A 105 -1.38 -8.40 14.27
N ARG A 106 -2.68 -8.11 14.16
CA ARG A 106 -3.30 -6.87 14.66
C ARG A 106 -4.33 -7.10 15.74
#